data_AF-A0A7V2SAZ5-F1
#
_entry.id   AF-A0A7V2SAZ5-F1
#
_cell.length_a   1.000
_cell.length_b   1.000
_cell.length_c   1.000
_cell.angle_alpha   90.00
_cell.angle_beta   90.00
_cell.angle_gamma   90.00
#
_symmetry.space_group_name_H-M   'P 1'
#
loop_
_entity.id
_entity.type
_entity.pdbx_description
1 polymer ?
#
loop_
_entity_poly.entity_id
_entity_poly.type
_entity_poly.pdbx_seq_one_letter_code
_entity_poly.pdbx_strand_id
1 'polypeptide(L)'
;MPVFFIMFVFMIRRLNDLDKTGWLSLLTFIPIVGAIFGLYVLFAKGSPGSNSYGPAPDENPTWVKVVAIGLPILMIILGIAVVTFLPGNL
;
A
#
# COMPACT_ATOMS: atom_id res chain seq x y z
N MET A 1 18.08 6.60 3.93
CA MET A 1 17.36 6.58 5.22
C MET A 1 16.05 7.37 5.32
N PRO A 2 15.54 8.14 4.32
CA PRO A 2 14.18 8.71 4.41
C PRO A 2 13.08 7.72 4.01
N VAL A 3 13.37 6.82 3.05
CA VAL A 3 12.40 5.83 2.54
C VAL A 3 11.91 4.91 3.67
N PHE A 4 12.82 4.43 4.53
CA PHE A 4 12.45 3.57 5.64
C PHE A 4 11.47 4.24 6.60
N PHE A 5 11.73 5.49 6.98
CA PHE A 5 10.86 6.27 7.85
C PHE A 5 9.48 6.49 7.22
N ILE A 6 9.43 6.85 5.94
CA ILE A 6 8.17 7.03 5.20
C ILE A 6 7.35 5.73 5.17
N MET A 7 8.00 4.59 4.89
CA MET A 7 7.33 3.28 4.89
C MET A 7 6.79 2.92 6.28
N PHE A 8 7.54 3.25 7.34
CA PHE A 8 7.10 3.02 8.71
C PHE A 8 5.87 3.88 9.09
N VAL A 9 5.86 5.16 8.68
CA VAL A 9 4.70 6.05 8.88
C VAL A 9 3.48 5.54 8.11
N PHE A 10 3.65 5.04 6.87
CA PHE A 10 2.55 4.44 6.12
C PHE A 10 2.00 3.17 6.78
N MET A 11 2.86 2.33 7.37
CA MET A 11 2.42 1.17 8.14
C MET A 11 1.55 1.58 9.33
N ILE A 12 1.95 2.60 10.10
CA ILE A 12 1.15 3.13 11.21
C ILE A 12 -0.20 3.64 10.71
N ARG A 13 -0.21 4.42 9.61
CA ARG A 13 -1.46 4.94 9.04
C ARG A 13 -2.39 3.81 8.59
N ARG A 14 -1.84 2.79 7.93
CA ARG A 14 -2.61 1.62 7.48
C ARG A 14 -3.20 0.83 8.65
N LEU A 15 -2.50 0.74 9.78
CA LEU A 15 -3.02 0.12 11.01
C LEU A 15 -4.17 0.93 11.61
N ASN A 16 -4.07 2.26 11.60
CA ASN A 16 -5.16 3.12 12.05
C ASN A 16 -6.40 2.96 11.14
N ASP A 17 -6.22 2.79 9.83
CA ASP A 17 -7.33 2.50 8.90
C ASP A 17 -8.03 1.15 9.21
N LEU A 18 -7.32 0.22 9.85
CA LEU A 18 -7.85 -1.06 10.34
C LEU A 18 -8.43 -0.98 11.77
N ASP A 19 -8.50 0.22 12.35
CA ASP A 19 -8.88 0.46 13.75
C ASP A 19 -7.98 -0.32 14.74
N LYS A 20 -6.68 -0.38 14.44
CA LYS A 20 -5.64 -0.99 15.26
C LYS A 20 -4.61 0.04 15.71
N THR A 21 -3.93 -0.23 16.83
CA THR A 21 -2.92 0.67 17.36
C THR A 21 -1.66 0.68 16.50
N GLY A 22 -1.08 1.86 16.29
CA GLY A 22 0.17 2.04 15.55
C GLY A 22 1.36 1.28 16.14
N TRP A 23 1.30 0.90 17.42
CA TRP A 23 2.33 0.10 18.09
C TRP A 23 2.56 -1.27 17.42
N LEU A 24 1.55 -1.84 16.74
CA LEU A 24 1.71 -3.09 16.00
C LEU A 24 2.69 -2.98 14.83
N SER A 25 3.02 -1.77 14.37
CA SER A 25 4.04 -1.55 13.33
C SER A 25 5.42 -2.06 13.73
N LEU A 26 5.71 -2.17 15.04
CA LEU A 26 6.96 -2.74 15.57
C LEU A 26 7.13 -4.22 15.20
N LEU A 27 6.06 -4.96 14.92
CA LEU A 27 6.15 -6.36 14.48
C LEU A 27 6.90 -6.51 13.15
N THR A 28 6.98 -5.45 12.35
CA THR A 28 7.72 -5.41 11.07
C THR A 28 9.22 -5.63 11.25
N PHE A 29 9.76 -5.40 12.45
CA PHE A 29 11.18 -5.64 12.75
C PHE A 29 11.53 -7.12 12.98
N ILE A 30 10.52 -7.99 13.13
CA ILE A 30 10.72 -9.44 13.27
C ILE A 30 10.57 -10.05 11.87
N PRO A 31 11.59 -10.70 11.27
CA PRO A 31 11.55 -11.04 9.83
C PRO A 31 10.35 -11.91 9.41
N ILE A 32 10.12 -13.04 10.09
CA ILE A 32 9.06 -14.00 9.72
C ILE A 32 7.69 -13.45 10.13
N VAL A 33 7.57 -12.96 11.37
CA VAL A 33 6.31 -12.42 11.90
C VAL A 33 5.91 -11.17 11.13
N GLY A 34 6.86 -10.27 10.86
CA GLY A 34 6.67 -9.06 10.08
C GLY A 34 6.27 -9.32 8.64
N ALA A 35 6.79 -10.39 7.99
CA ALA A 35 6.35 -10.78 6.66
C ALA A 35 4.88 -11.24 6.66
N ILE A 36 4.50 -12.13 7.56
CA ILE A 36 3.11 -12.62 7.69
C ILE A 36 2.17 -11.46 8.06
N PHE A 37 2.59 -10.64 9.02
CA PHE A 37 1.83 -9.48 9.47
C PHE A 37 1.68 -8.44 8.36
N GLY A 38 2.73 -8.21 7.57
CA GLY A 38 2.69 -7.32 6.41
C GLY A 38 1.68 -7.77 5.37
N LEU A 39 1.61 -9.08 5.07
CA LEU A 39 0.58 -9.64 4.20
C LEU A 39 -0.82 -9.44 4.77
N TYR A 40 -1.01 -9.66 6.06
CA TYR A 40 -2.28 -9.37 6.74
C TYR A 40 -2.66 -7.89 6.56
N VAL A 41 -1.77 -6.94 6.88
CA VAL A 41 -2.05 -5.50 6.78
C VAL A 41 -2.34 -5.08 5.34
N LEU A 42 -1.70 -5.71 4.36
CA LEU A 42 -1.89 -5.44 2.94
C LEU A 42 -3.30 -5.84 2.47
N PHE A 43 -3.75 -7.05 2.84
CA PHE A 43 -5.00 -7.62 2.33
C PHE A 43 -6.21 -7.45 3.25
N ALA A 44 -6.00 -7.10 4.52
CA ALA A 44 -7.10 -6.92 5.47
C ALA A 44 -8.04 -5.80 5.02
N LYS A 45 -9.35 -6.07 5.07
CA LYS A 45 -10.36 -5.04 4.81
C LYS A 45 -10.28 -3.96 5.88
N GLY A 46 -10.35 -2.69 5.46
CA GLY A 46 -10.49 -1.53 6.36
C GLY A 46 -11.69 -1.64 7.31
N SER A 47 -11.68 -0.85 8.39
CA SER A 47 -12.83 -0.78 9.29
C SER A 47 -14.10 -0.31 8.56
N PRO A 48 -15.27 -0.93 8.79
CA PRO A 48 -16.53 -0.44 8.23
C PRO A 48 -16.99 0.83 8.97
N GLY A 49 -17.10 1.94 8.26
CA GLY A 49 -17.61 3.20 8.82
C GLY A 49 -16.54 4.00 9.59
N SER A 50 -16.98 4.81 10.55
CA SER A 50 -16.08 5.61 11.40
C SER A 50 -15.26 4.71 12.32
N ASN A 51 -14.01 5.08 12.56
CA ASN A 51 -13.10 4.37 13.46
C ASN A 51 -12.63 5.29 14.59
N SER A 52 -11.79 4.77 15.50
CA SER A 52 -11.24 5.54 16.63
C SER A 52 -10.32 6.70 16.21
N TYR A 53 -9.97 6.76 14.91
CA TYR A 53 -9.04 7.70 14.32
C TYR A 53 -9.72 8.74 13.41
N GLY A 54 -11.04 8.64 13.22
CA GLY A 54 -11.82 9.61 12.45
C GLY A 54 -13.05 9.05 11.74
N PRO A 55 -13.82 9.92 11.06
CA PRO A 55 -14.93 9.51 10.21
C PRO A 55 -14.45 8.75 8.98
N ALA A 56 -15.34 7.95 8.40
CA ALA A 56 -15.07 7.27 7.13
C ALA A 56 -14.80 8.28 6.01
N PRO A 57 -13.86 8.02 5.09
CA PRO A 57 -13.70 8.82 3.89
C PRO A 57 -14.95 8.74 3.00
N ASP A 58 -15.23 9.82 2.28
CA ASP A 58 -16.25 9.82 1.23
C ASP A 58 -15.90 8.81 0.12
N GLU A 59 -16.92 8.35 -0.61
CA GLU A 59 -16.72 7.43 -1.71
C GLU A 59 -15.85 8.06 -2.81
N ASN A 60 -14.80 7.33 -3.23
CA ASN A 60 -13.95 7.79 -4.33
C ASN A 60 -14.78 7.93 -5.63
N PRO A 61 -14.68 9.08 -6.33
CA PRO A 61 -15.38 9.28 -7.58
C PRO A 61 -14.87 8.31 -8.65
N THR A 62 -15.73 7.98 -9.62
CA THR A 62 -15.45 6.94 -10.62
C THR A 62 -14.16 7.17 -11.40
N TRP A 63 -13.83 8.42 -11.73
CA TRP A 63 -12.58 8.74 -12.45
C TRP A 63 -11.33 8.38 -11.63
N VAL A 64 -11.36 8.52 -10.30
CA VAL A 64 -10.24 8.10 -9.43
C VAL A 64 -10.08 6.59 -9.47
N LYS A 65 -11.17 5.83 -9.46
CA LYS A 65 -11.13 4.36 -9.58
C LYS A 65 -10.55 3.92 -10.93
N VAL A 66 -10.95 4.58 -12.01
CA VAL A 66 -10.43 4.31 -13.36
C VAL A 66 -8.93 4.60 -13.45
N VAL A 67 -8.47 5.75 -12.93
CA VAL A 67 -7.03 6.08 -12.91
C VAL A 67 -6.25 5.14 -12.01
N ALA A 68 -6.79 4.78 -10.84
CA ALA A 68 -6.13 3.88 -9.89
C ALA A 68 -5.87 2.48 -10.48
N ILE A 69 -6.75 2.01 -11.37
CA ILE A 69 -6.57 0.73 -12.09
C ILE A 69 -5.76 0.92 -13.37
N GLY A 70 -6.02 1.98 -14.13
CA GLY A 70 -5.39 2.23 -15.43
C GLY A 70 -3.90 2.55 -15.34
N LEU A 71 -3.46 3.29 -14.32
CA LEU A 71 -2.06 3.69 -14.16
C LEU A 71 -1.13 2.48 -13.91
N PRO A 72 -1.42 1.52 -13.00
CA PRO A 72 -0.63 0.30 -12.86
C PRO A 72 -0.55 -0.52 -14.15
N ILE A 73 -1.68 -0.67 -14.88
CA ILE A 73 -1.71 -1.41 -16.15
C ILE A 73 -0.80 -0.75 -17.19
N LEU A 74 -0.88 0.58 -17.31
CA LEU A 74 -0.01 1.35 -18.21
C LEU A 74 1.47 1.18 -17.84
N MET A 75 1.82 1.26 -16.56
CA MET A 75 3.19 1.07 -16.08
C MET A 75 3.74 -0.33 -16.41
N ILE A 76 2.89 -1.36 -16.32
CA ILE A 76 3.26 -2.73 -16.71
C ILE A 76 3.50 -2.82 -18.22
N ILE A 77 2.60 -2.26 -19.05
CA ILE A 77 2.74 -2.26 -20.51
C ILE A 77 4.00 -1.51 -20.93
N LEU A 78 4.25 -0.32 -20.37
CA LEU A 78 5.44 0.46 -20.65
C LEU A 78 6.71 -0.27 -20.20
N GLY A 79 6.70 -0.91 -19.03
CA GLY A 79 7.83 -1.72 -18.56
C GLY A 79 8.17 -2.86 -19.53
N ILE A 80 7.16 -3.59 -19.99
CA ILE A 80 7.34 -4.66 -20.98
C ILE A 80 7.85 -4.09 -22.32
N ALA A 81 7.24 -3.00 -22.80
CA ALA A 81 7.65 -2.35 -24.04
C ALA A 81 9.12 -1.91 -23.97
N VAL A 82 9.52 -1.24 -22.88
CA VAL A 82 10.91 -0.82 -22.66
C VAL A 82 11.86 -2.01 -22.70
N VAL A 83 11.53 -3.15 -22.08
CA VAL A 83 12.36 -4.36 -22.12
C VAL A 83 12.48 -4.93 -23.55
N THR A 84 11.40 -4.88 -24.34
CA THR A 84 11.42 -5.38 -25.72
C THR A 84 12.09 -4.43 -26.72
N PHE A 85 12.04 -3.11 -26.48
CA PHE A 85 12.54 -2.08 -27.39
C PHE A 85 13.90 -1.52 -26.99
N LEU A 86 14.40 -1.79 -25.79
CA LEU A 86 15.82 -1.59 -25.46
C LEU A 86 16.60 -2.76 -26.08
N PRO A 87 17.29 -2.55 -27.21
CA PRO A 87 18.15 -3.58 -27.76
C PRO A 87 19.30 -3.79 -26.78
N GLY A 88 19.61 -5.05 -26.47
CA GLY A 88 20.75 -5.39 -25.64
C GLY A 88 22.04 -4.79 -26.21
N ASN A 89 22.57 -3.78 -25.51
CA ASN A 89 23.99 -3.55 -25.32
C ASN A 89 24.35 -3.81 -23.84
N LEU A 90 23.90 -4.96 -23.33
CA LEU A 90 24.47 -5.65 -22.17
C LEU A 90 24.58 -7.14 -22.52
#